data_AF-A0A5B0JYX8-F1
#
_entry.id   AF-A0A5B0JYX8-F1
#
_cell.length_a   1.000
_cell.length_b   1.000
_cell.length_c   1.000
_cell.angle_alpha   90.00
_cell.angle_beta   90.00
_cell.angle_gamma   90.00
#
_symmetry.space_group_name_H-M   'P 1'
#
loop_
_entity.id
_entity.type
_entity.pdbx_description
1 polymer ?
#
loop_
_entity_poly.entity_id
_entity_poly.type
_entity_poly.pdbx_seq_one_letter_code
_entity_poly.pdbx_strand_id
1 'polypeptide(L)'
;MWNLNELHKELELPSAKEPGQWRSSVRTLLDQDANLHVAHGGSTPGTWATEEAAIAYAMWVSPDAERLQAKADQEQRFRSFAEALAGGASYDF
;
A
#
# COMPACT_ATOMS: atom_id res chain seq x y z
N MET A 1 -12.94 -2.33 17.08
CA MET A 1 -11.51 -2.19 16.71
C MET A 1 -11.40 -2.60 15.26
N TRP A 2 -10.82 -1.76 14.42
CA TRP A 2 -10.73 -1.94 12.97
C TRP A 2 -9.48 -2.75 12.63
N ASN A 3 -9.57 -3.63 11.62
CA ASN A 3 -8.40 -4.34 11.11
C ASN A 3 -7.88 -3.62 9.86
N LEU A 4 -6.74 -2.95 9.98
CA LEU A 4 -6.15 -2.18 8.87
C LEU A 4 -5.71 -3.07 7.70
N ASN A 5 -5.42 -4.36 7.93
CA ASN A 5 -5.10 -5.28 6.84
C ASN A 5 -6.34 -5.63 6.02
N GLU A 6 -7.50 -5.76 6.64
CA GLU A 6 -8.76 -5.98 5.91
C GLU A 6 -9.16 -4.72 5.16
N LEU A 7 -9.01 -3.55 5.80
CA LEU A 7 -9.25 -2.24 5.18
C LEU A 7 -8.31 -2.01 3.97
N HIS A 8 -7.05 -2.42 4.08
CA HIS A 8 -6.09 -2.38 2.98
C HIS A 8 -6.49 -3.27 1.79
N LYS A 9 -6.99 -4.49 2.06
CA LYS A 9 -7.48 -5.40 1.03
C LYS A 9 -8.75 -4.89 0.36
N GLU A 10 -9.69 -4.37 1.14
CA GLU A 10 -10.96 -3.84 0.64
C GLU A 10 -10.77 -2.61 -0.25
N LEU A 11 -9.77 -1.79 0.05
CA LEU A 11 -9.39 -0.66 -0.78
C LEU A 11 -8.44 -1.02 -1.95
N GLU A 12 -8.09 -2.30 -2.11
CA GLU A 12 -7.18 -2.82 -3.14
C GLU A 12 -5.87 -2.01 -3.26
N LEU A 13 -5.33 -1.62 -2.10
CA LEU A 13 -4.17 -0.74 -2.06
C LEU A 13 -2.88 -1.47 -2.44
N PRO A 14 -1.89 -0.75 -3.02
CA PRO A 14 -0.60 -1.35 -3.35
C PRO A 14 0.16 -1.75 -2.09
N SER A 15 1.01 -2.79 -2.16
CA SER A 15 1.75 -3.33 -1.01
C SER A 15 2.67 -2.31 -0.30
N ALA A 16 3.12 -1.27 -1.01
CA ALA A 16 3.85 -0.15 -0.39
C ALA A 16 3.02 0.63 0.65
N LYS A 17 1.70 0.45 0.63
CA LYS A 17 0.73 1.02 1.58
C LYS A 17 0.23 0.03 2.60
N GLU A 18 0.83 -1.14 2.73
CA GLU A 18 0.50 -2.04 3.83
C GLU A 18 0.68 -1.31 5.18
N PRO A 19 -0.15 -1.60 6.19
CA PRO A 19 -0.01 -1.02 7.53
C PRO A 19 1.41 -1.20 8.10
N GLY A 20 2.10 -2.28 7.73
CA GLY A 20 3.50 -2.53 8.08
C GLY A 20 4.49 -1.49 7.50
N GLN A 21 4.20 -0.94 6.32
CA GLN A 21 5.02 0.06 5.62
C GLN A 21 4.75 1.50 6.05
N TRP A 22 3.71 1.75 6.84
CA TRP A 22 3.38 3.09 7.32
C TRP A 22 4.49 3.61 8.25
N ARG A 23 5.44 4.41 7.77
CA ARG A 23 6.58 4.92 8.58
C ARG A 23 6.48 6.42 8.83
N SER A 24 5.36 6.85 9.41
CA SER A 24 5.13 8.28 9.72
C SER A 24 5.15 8.54 11.23
N SER A 25 5.47 9.77 11.64
CA SER A 25 5.38 10.20 13.03
C SER A 25 3.96 10.05 13.60
N VAL A 26 2.93 10.15 12.75
CA VAL A 26 1.53 9.93 13.15
C VAL A 26 1.31 8.48 13.60
N ARG A 27 1.87 7.50 12.89
CA ARG A 27 1.80 6.09 13.33
C ARG A 27 2.45 5.91 14.69
N THR A 28 3.63 6.49 14.90
CA THR A 28 4.37 6.39 16.16
C THR A 28 3.57 6.96 17.33
N LEU A 29 2.89 8.09 17.13
CA LEU A 29 2.02 8.67 18.15
C LEU A 29 0.82 7.76 18.45
N LEU A 30 0.16 7.21 17.43
CA LEU A 30 -0.97 6.30 17.62
C LEU A 30 -0.59 4.99 18.32
N ASP A 31 0.62 4.48 18.07
CA ASP A 31 1.20 3.34 18.78
C ASP A 31 1.45 3.67 20.25
N GLN A 32 2.03 4.84 20.55
CA GLN A 32 2.27 5.32 21.91
C GLN A 32 0.99 5.57 22.71
N ASP A 33 -0.07 6.07 22.06
CA ASP A 33 -1.39 6.31 22.67
C ASP A 33 -2.25 5.04 22.79
N ALA A 34 -1.70 3.86 22.49
CA ALA A 34 -2.42 2.58 22.46
C ALA A 34 -3.60 2.53 21.45
N ASN A 35 -3.66 3.49 20.52
CA ASN A 35 -4.65 3.59 19.45
C ASN A 35 -4.34 2.67 18.26
N LEU A 36 -3.08 2.23 18.13
CA LEU A 36 -2.63 1.26 17.15
C LEU A 36 -1.98 0.06 17.86
N HIS A 37 -2.43 -1.14 17.54
CA HIS A 37 -1.88 -2.39 18.06
C HIS A 37 -1.47 -3.30 16.91
N VAL A 38 -0.19 -3.62 16.84
CA VAL A 38 0.33 -4.58 15.86
C VAL A 38 0.40 -5.96 16.53
N ALA A 39 -0.50 -6.87 16.15
CA ALA A 39 -0.47 -8.26 16.61
C ALA A 39 0.38 -9.11 15.65
N HIS A 40 1.62 -9.41 16.06
CA HIS A 40 2.51 -10.32 15.35
C HIS A 40 2.30 -11.77 15.84
N GLY A 41 1.48 -12.54 15.12
CA GLY A 41 1.21 -13.96 15.40
C GLY A 41 0.04 -14.22 16.38
N GLY A 42 -0.56 -15.41 16.28
CA GLY A 42 -1.78 -15.82 17.01
C GLY A 42 -2.93 -16.23 16.07
N SER A 43 -4.13 -16.49 16.61
CA SER A 43 -5.32 -16.85 15.81
C SER A 43 -5.87 -15.71 14.95
N THR A 44 -5.43 -14.47 15.18
CA THR A 44 -5.87 -13.27 14.45
C THR A 44 -4.69 -12.32 14.20
N PRO A 45 -3.74 -12.70 13.31
CA PRO A 45 -2.64 -11.83 12.95
C PRO A 45 -3.19 -10.59 12.24
N GLY A 46 -2.81 -9.39 12.71
CA GLY A 46 -3.39 -8.16 12.16
C GLY A 46 -2.89 -6.88 12.80
N THR A 47 -2.98 -5.78 12.04
CA THR A 47 -2.82 -4.44 12.61
C THR A 47 -4.20 -3.95 13.02
N TRP A 48 -4.43 -3.86 14.32
CA TRP A 48 -5.69 -3.45 14.92
C TRP A 48 -5.61 -1.98 15.29
N ALA A 49 -6.63 -1.22 14.92
CA ALA A 49 -6.68 0.22 15.10
C ALA A 49 -7.98 0.63 15.81
N THR A 50 -7.91 1.64 16.65
CA THR A 50 -9.08 2.41 17.05
C THR A 50 -9.61 3.21 15.85
N GLU A 51 -10.80 3.79 15.99
CA GLU A 51 -11.42 4.57 14.90
C GLU A 51 -10.51 5.73 14.44
N GLU A 52 -9.86 6.42 15.38
CA GLU A 52 -8.94 7.51 15.05
C GLU A 52 -7.73 7.04 14.25
N ALA A 53 -7.14 5.90 14.62
CA ALA A 53 -6.02 5.32 13.89
C ALA A 53 -6.41 4.83 12.49
N ALA A 54 -7.66 4.34 12.32
CA ALA A 54 -8.18 3.95 11.02
C ALA A 54 -8.39 5.16 10.09
N ILE A 55 -8.91 6.27 10.61
CA ILE A 55 -9.07 7.52 9.86
C ILE A 55 -7.69 8.08 9.47
N ALA A 56 -6.74 8.10 10.39
CA ALA A 56 -5.38 8.56 10.11
C ALA A 56 -4.68 7.70 9.04
N TYR A 57 -4.90 6.38 9.06
CA TYR A 57 -4.42 5.48 8.02
C TYR A 57 -5.08 5.77 6.67
N ALA A 58 -6.40 5.97 6.63
CA ALA A 58 -7.12 6.37 5.41
C ALA A 58 -6.56 7.67 4.81
N MET A 59 -6.31 8.68 5.64
CA MET A 59 -5.70 9.94 5.19
C MET A 59 -4.29 9.75 4.61
N TRP A 60 -3.49 8.84 5.16
CA TRP A 60 -2.14 8.56 4.68
C TRP A 60 -2.10 7.81 3.35
N VAL A 61 -3.13 6.99 3.06
CA VAL A 61 -3.20 6.22 1.81
C VAL A 61 -3.81 7.04 0.66
N SER A 62 -4.77 7.95 0.92
CA SER A 62 -5.52 8.65 -0.15
C SER A 62 -4.67 9.42 -1.18
N PRO A 63 -3.84 10.42 -0.82
CA PRO A 63 -3.11 11.22 -1.82
C PRO A 63 -1.94 10.45 -2.47
N ASP A 64 -1.50 9.36 -1.85
CA ASP A 64 -0.31 8.63 -2.29
C ASP A 64 -0.70 7.36 -3.07
N ALA A 65 -1.87 6.78 -2.84
CA ALA A 65 -2.41 5.69 -3.66
C ALA A 65 -2.60 6.11 -5.12
N GLU A 66 -3.18 7.29 -5.36
CA GLU A 66 -3.32 7.85 -6.71
C GLU A 66 -1.96 8.08 -7.39
N ARG A 67 -1.00 8.61 -6.63
CA ARG A 67 0.35 8.88 -7.11
C ARG A 67 1.15 7.59 -7.37
N LEU A 68 0.95 6.57 -6.55
CA LEU A 68 1.65 5.29 -6.68
C LEU A 68 1.05 4.45 -7.81
N GLN A 69 -0.27 4.50 -8.02
CA GLN A 69 -0.91 3.92 -9.19
C GLN A 69 -0.36 4.55 -10.47
N ALA A 70 -0.26 5.89 -10.51
CA ALA A 70 0.34 6.59 -11.65
C ALA A 70 1.81 6.19 -11.91
N LYS A 71 2.57 5.86 -10.86
CA LYS A 71 3.94 5.35 -10.97
C LYS A 71 3.98 3.91 -11.52
N ALA A 72 3.14 3.03 -11.01
CA ALA A 72 3.03 1.66 -11.49
C ALA A 72 2.61 1.62 -12.98
N ASP A 73 1.62 2.44 -13.37
CA ASP A 73 1.21 2.62 -14.76
C ASP A 73 2.37 3.12 -15.65
N GLN A 74 3.19 4.06 -15.16
CA GLN A 74 4.36 4.55 -15.87
C GLN A 74 5.42 3.46 -16.07
N GLU A 75 5.70 2.65 -15.04
CA GLU A 75 6.66 1.55 -15.12
C GLU A 75 6.17 0.42 -16.05
N GLN A 76 4.89 0.08 -15.99
CA GLN A 76 4.26 -0.89 -16.88
C GLN A 76 4.38 -0.44 -18.33
N ARG A 77 4.04 0.82 -18.62
CA ARG A 77 4.17 1.42 -19.95
C ARG A 77 5.61 1.43 -20.45
N PHE A 78 6.57 1.75 -19.59
CA PHE A 78 7.97 1.72 -19.95
C PHE A 78 8.46 0.30 -20.27
N ARG A 79 8.04 -0.69 -19.50
CA ARG A 79 8.34 -2.11 -19.77
C ARG A 79 7.75 -2.56 -21.11
N SER A 80 6.46 -2.30 -21.35
CA SER A 80 5.81 -2.67 -22.62
C SER A 80 6.44 -1.95 -23.82
N PHE A 81 6.90 -0.71 -23.66
CA PHE A 81 7.64 0.01 -24.70
C PHE A 81 9.02 -0.62 -24.95
N ALA A 82 9.76 -0.98 -23.90
CA ALA A 82 11.05 -1.67 -24.03
C ALA A 82 10.90 -3.05 -24.69
N GLU A 83 9.85 -3.80 -24.37
CA GLU A 83 9.52 -5.08 -25.02
C GLU A 83 9.18 -4.90 -26.50
N ALA A 84 8.42 -3.86 -26.87
CA ALA A 84 8.13 -3.55 -28.26
C ALA A 84 9.40 -3.21 -29.07
N LEU A 85 10.35 -2.51 -28.46
CA LEU A 85 11.66 -2.24 -29.07
C LEU A 85 12.52 -3.49 -29.21
N ALA A 86 12.45 -4.42 -28.24
CA ALA A 86 13.19 -5.67 -28.28
C ALA A 86 12.58 -6.72 -29.23
N GLY A 87 11.25 -6.71 -29.42
CA GLY A 87 10.51 -7.63 -30.28
C GLY A 87 10.47 -7.25 -31.76
N GLY A 88 10.93 -6.05 -32.14
CA GLY A 88 10.89 -5.53 -33.51
C GLY A 88 11.92 -6.11 -34.48
N ALA A 89 12.76 -7.06 -34.07
CA ALA A 89 13.85 -7.61 -34.89
C ALA A 89 13.51 -8.95 -35.57
N SER A 90 12.30 -9.10 -36.10
CA SER A 90 12.01 -10.13 -37.10
C SER A 90 11.40 -9.47 -38.34
N TYR A 91 12.26 -8.79 -39.10
CA TYR A 91 11.96 -8.52 -40.50
C TYR A 91 12.38 -9.76 -41.29
N ASP A 92 11.38 -10.53 -41.72
CA ASP A 92 11.53 -11.60 -42.72
C ASP A 92 11.90 -10.93 -44.05
N PHE A 93 13.07 -11.30 -44.61
CA PHE A 93 13.55 -10.87 -45.93
C PHE A 93 13.78 -12.11 -46.79
#